data_AF-A0A497PXQ7-F1
#
_entry.id   AF-A0A497PXQ7-F1
#
_cell.length_a   1.000
_cell.length_b   1.000
_cell.length_c   1.000
_cell.angle_alpha   90.00
_cell.angle_beta   90.00
_cell.angle_gamma   90.00
#
_symmetry.space_group_name_H-M   'P 1'
#
loop_
_entity.id
_entity.type
_entity.pdbx_description
1 polymer ?
#
loop_
_entity_poly.entity_id
_entity_poly.type
_entity_poly.pdbx_seq_one_letter_code
_entity_poly.pdbx_strand_id
1 'polypeptide(L)'
;MLFVPLILLEDFEINLTDPYSIVFPGMIAFLILFFIVSFVNVRRTRYYLTSERVLVVRGGNIRKEIPLSHFAGRPISQFLETKVMYTENDRPVYRIRFYDPMSDEVIDFKGMDSYSVKSVERLSEVSECPFCGYDNTTTSKYCRNCGAVL
;
A
#
# COMPACT_ATOMS: atom_id res chain seq x y z
N MET A 1 15.17 -20.56 28.18
CA MET A 1 16.15 -21.62 27.89
C MET A 1 15.57 -22.49 26.79
N LEU A 2 15.98 -22.28 25.54
CA LEU A 2 15.64 -23.17 24.42
C LEU A 2 16.96 -23.67 23.85
N PHE A 3 17.22 -24.95 24.09
CA PHE A 3 18.37 -25.71 23.60
C PHE A 3 18.24 -25.88 22.08
N VAL A 4 19.21 -25.35 21.33
CA VAL A 4 19.43 -25.70 19.93
C VAL A 4 20.37 -26.91 19.93
N PRO A 5 20.00 -28.08 19.38
CA PRO A 5 20.94 -29.19 19.30
C PRO A 5 21.95 -28.88 18.20
N LEU A 6 23.19 -28.70 18.62
CA LEU A 6 24.39 -28.49 17.83
C LEU A 6 24.88 -29.83 17.25
N ILE A 7 24.05 -30.48 16.42
CA ILE A 7 24.39 -31.77 15.79
C ILE A 7 23.98 -31.69 14.32
N LEU A 8 24.93 -32.04 13.44
CA LEU A 8 24.90 -32.05 11.96
C LEU A 8 25.60 -30.87 11.26
N LEU A 9 26.85 -30.56 11.65
CA LEU A 9 27.79 -29.78 10.83
C LEU A 9 29.19 -30.41 10.81
N GLU A 10 29.28 -31.74 10.90
CA GLU A 10 30.54 -32.46 10.66
C GLU A 10 30.37 -33.30 9.38
N ASP A 11 31.29 -33.05 8.45
CA ASP A 11 31.61 -33.80 7.23
C ASP A 11 30.68 -33.64 6.01
N PHE A 12 30.51 -32.41 5.53
CA PHE A 12 30.12 -32.17 4.12
C PHE A 12 31.39 -32.01 3.26
N GLU A 13 32.07 -33.13 2.95
CA GLU A 13 33.15 -33.14 1.95
C GLU A 13 32.54 -33.00 0.54
N ILE A 14 32.72 -31.83 -0.08
CA ILE A 14 32.24 -31.55 -1.43
C ILE A 14 33.15 -32.24 -2.44
N ASN A 15 32.81 -33.47 -2.83
CA ASN A 15 33.52 -34.17 -3.89
C ASN A 15 33.14 -33.57 -5.26
N LEU A 16 34.03 -32.76 -5.84
CA LEU A 16 33.81 -31.98 -7.08
C LEU A 16 33.72 -32.83 -8.36
N THR A 17 33.93 -34.13 -8.26
CA THR A 17 33.91 -35.11 -9.37
C THR A 17 32.55 -35.76 -9.58
N ASP A 18 31.66 -35.72 -8.58
CA ASP A 18 30.32 -36.30 -8.67
C ASP A 18 29.28 -35.24 -9.08
N PRO A 19 28.61 -35.37 -10.24
CA PRO A 19 27.67 -34.35 -10.71
C PRO A 19 26.49 -34.13 -9.74
N TYR A 20 26.16 -35.11 -8.91
CA TYR A 20 25.07 -35.03 -7.95
C TYR A 20 25.38 -34.20 -6.70
N SER A 21 26.66 -34.08 -6.31
CA SER A 21 27.08 -33.35 -5.10
C SER A 21 26.90 -31.84 -5.23
N ILE A 22 26.91 -31.31 -6.47
CA ILE A 22 26.71 -29.90 -6.78
C ILE A 22 25.24 -29.59 -7.12
N VAL A 23 24.58 -30.51 -7.85
CA VAL A 23 23.19 -30.30 -8.32
C VAL A 23 22.20 -30.26 -7.15
N PHE A 24 22.35 -31.13 -6.16
CA PHE A 24 21.41 -31.20 -5.03
C PHE A 24 21.39 -29.93 -4.16
N PRO A 25 22.52 -29.41 -3.66
CA PRO A 25 22.54 -28.14 -2.93
C PRO A 25 22.16 -26.94 -3.82
N GLY A 26 22.49 -26.97 -5.12
CA GLY A 26 22.06 -25.95 -6.07
C GLY A 26 20.54 -25.87 -6.23
N MET A 27 19.85 -27.01 -6.33
CA MET A 27 18.40 -27.09 -6.38
C MET A 27 17.75 -26.59 -5.09
N ILE A 28 18.29 -26.95 -3.93
CA ILE A 28 17.81 -26.48 -2.63
C ILE A 28 17.97 -24.95 -2.52
N ALA A 29 19.13 -24.42 -2.89
CA ALA A 29 19.38 -22.97 -2.87
C ALA A 29 18.43 -22.21 -3.81
N PHE A 30 18.17 -22.77 -5.00
CA PHE A 30 17.21 -22.18 -5.95
C PHE A 30 15.77 -22.18 -5.40
N LEU A 31 15.33 -23.27 -4.77
CA LEU A 31 14.02 -23.33 -4.13
C LEU A 31 13.90 -22.31 -2.99
N ILE A 32 14.91 -22.19 -2.14
CA ILE A 32 14.95 -21.19 -1.06
C ILE A 32 14.86 -19.78 -1.65
N LEU A 33 15.65 -19.47 -2.68
CA LEU A 33 15.63 -18.17 -3.36
C LEU A 33 14.25 -17.88 -3.95
N PHE A 34 13.64 -18.85 -4.63
CA PHE A 34 12.30 -18.74 -5.21
C PHE A 34 11.25 -18.44 -4.13
N PHE A 35 11.29 -19.16 -3.00
CA PHE A 35 10.39 -18.92 -1.88
C PHE A 35 10.58 -17.52 -1.28
N ILE A 36 11.82 -17.05 -1.11
CA ILE A 36 12.11 -15.70 -0.61
C ILE A 36 11.52 -14.64 -1.54
N VAL A 37 11.77 -14.73 -2.85
CA VAL A 37 11.27 -13.76 -3.84
C VAL A 37 9.74 -13.76 -3.87
N SER A 38 9.12 -14.93 -3.88
CA SER A 38 7.66 -15.07 -3.86
C SER A 38 7.08 -14.44 -2.58
N PHE A 39 7.68 -14.71 -1.43
CA PHE A 39 7.25 -14.16 -0.15
C PHE A 39 7.36 -12.63 -0.08
N VAL A 40 8.44 -12.06 -0.62
CA VAL A 40 8.62 -10.60 -0.72
C VAL A 40 7.54 -9.98 -1.63
N ASN A 41 7.25 -10.60 -2.77
CA ASN A 41 6.24 -10.09 -3.70
C ASN A 41 4.82 -10.12 -3.10
N VAL A 42 4.47 -11.14 -2.31
CA VAL A 42 3.17 -11.24 -1.61
C VAL A 42 2.99 -10.16 -0.52
N ARG A 43 4.08 -9.63 0.01
CA ARG A 43 4.05 -8.59 1.06
C ARG A 43 3.94 -7.16 0.53
N ARG A 44 4.07 -6.91 -0.78
CA ARG A 44 3.90 -5.56 -1.34
C ARG A 44 2.42 -5.20 -1.38
N THR A 45 2.03 -4.30 -0.47
CA THR A 45 0.75 -3.59 -0.52
C THR A 45 0.94 -2.30 -1.30
N ARG A 46 0.10 -2.07 -2.30
CA ARG A 46 0.01 -0.82 -3.05
C ARG A 46 -1.33 -0.18 -2.77
N TYR A 47 -1.31 1.13 -2.62
CA TYR A 47 -2.51 1.92 -2.43
C TYR A 47 -2.71 2.79 -3.66
N TYR A 48 -3.92 2.81 -4.19
CA TYR A 48 -4.28 3.64 -5.33
C TYR A 48 -5.44 4.55 -4.93
N LEU A 49 -5.27 5.84 -5.16
CA LEU A 49 -6.33 6.84 -5.08
C LEU A 49 -6.74 7.18 -6.51
N THR A 50 -8.00 6.93 -6.84
CA THR A 50 -8.60 7.29 -8.13
C THR A 50 -9.69 8.35 -7.91
N SER A 51 -10.22 8.92 -8.99
CA SER A 51 -11.33 9.89 -8.93
C SER A 51 -12.63 9.30 -8.38
N GLU A 52 -12.78 7.97 -8.43
CA GLU A 52 -14.03 7.27 -8.13
C GLU A 52 -13.95 6.37 -6.90
N ARG A 53 -12.76 5.85 -6.57
CA ARG A 53 -12.56 4.90 -5.47
C ARG A 53 -11.15 4.90 -4.91
N VAL A 54 -11.02 4.45 -3.67
CA VAL A 54 -9.75 4.18 -2.98
C VAL A 54 -9.54 2.67 -2.93
N LEU A 55 -8.38 2.20 -3.38
CA LEU A 55 -8.07 0.78 -3.52
C LEU A 55 -6.84 0.38 -2.71
N VAL A 56 -6.92 -0.75 -2.02
CA VAL A 56 -5.77 -1.43 -1.40
C VAL A 56 -5.53 -2.74 -2.14
N VAL A 57 -4.39 -2.83 -2.81
CA VAL A 57 -4.01 -4.01 -3.60
C VAL A 57 -2.82 -4.70 -2.94
N ARG A 58 -2.90 -6.01 -2.72
CA ARG A 58 -1.81 -6.80 -2.15
C ARG A 58 -1.51 -8.00 -3.03
N GLY A 59 -0.27 -8.07 -3.52
CA GLY A 59 0.16 -9.16 -4.42
C GLY A 59 -0.69 -9.26 -5.69
N GLY A 60 -1.16 -8.13 -6.23
CA GLY A 60 -2.01 -8.08 -7.43
C GLY A 60 -3.51 -8.24 -7.20
N ASN A 61 -3.94 -8.67 -6.01
CA ASN A 61 -5.36 -8.81 -5.68
C ASN A 61 -5.89 -7.58 -4.92
N ILE A 62 -7.09 -7.12 -5.29
CA ILE A 62 -7.82 -6.08 -4.56
C ILE A 62 -8.25 -6.67 -3.21
N ARG A 63 -7.80 -6.05 -2.11
CA ARG A 63 -8.12 -6.48 -0.74
C ARG A 63 -9.19 -5.63 -0.09
N LYS A 64 -9.18 -4.32 -0.37
CA LYS A 64 -10.16 -3.37 0.13
C LYS A 64 -10.46 -2.34 -0.96
N GLU A 65 -11.72 -1.92 -1.01
CA GLU A 65 -12.22 -0.93 -1.94
C GLU A 65 -13.23 -0.05 -1.23
N ILE A 66 -12.99 1.26 -1.22
CA ILE A 66 -13.93 2.25 -0.71
C ILE A 66 -14.31 3.18 -1.87
N PRO A 67 -15.56 3.16 -2.34
CA PRO A 67 -16.02 4.08 -3.38
C PRO A 67 -16.17 5.50 -2.82
N LEU A 68 -15.81 6.51 -3.61
CA LEU A 68 -15.90 7.92 -3.21
C LEU A 68 -17.36 8.39 -3.04
N SER A 69 -18.32 7.69 -3.65
CA SER A 69 -19.75 7.97 -3.47
C SER A 69 -20.20 7.83 -2.03
N HIS A 70 -19.53 7.01 -1.20
CA HIS A 70 -19.85 6.89 0.23
C HIS A 70 -19.66 8.21 0.99
N PHE A 71 -18.81 9.10 0.46
CA PHE A 71 -18.50 10.40 1.05
C PHE A 71 -19.39 11.54 0.49
N ALA A 72 -20.36 11.23 -0.37
CA ALA A 72 -21.21 12.25 -0.98
C ALA A 72 -21.94 13.09 0.08
N GLY A 73 -21.86 14.42 -0.05
CA GLY A 73 -22.50 15.37 0.87
C GLY A 73 -21.74 15.60 2.19
N ARG A 74 -20.55 15.03 2.38
CA ARG A 74 -19.69 15.33 3.53
C ARG A 74 -18.23 15.54 3.08
N PRO A 75 -17.48 16.46 3.71
CA PRO A 75 -16.09 16.67 3.36
C PRO A 75 -15.25 15.44 3.76
N ILE A 76 -14.44 14.94 2.83
CA ILE A 76 -13.58 13.75 3.03
C ILE A 76 -12.63 13.94 4.23
N SER A 77 -12.24 15.18 4.53
CA SER A 77 -11.37 15.53 5.65
C SER A 77 -11.92 15.11 7.01
N GLN A 78 -13.25 15.02 7.19
CA GLN A 78 -13.87 14.52 8.42
C GLN A 78 -13.58 13.03 8.65
N PHE A 79 -13.27 12.30 7.59
CA PHE A 79 -12.99 10.88 7.60
C PHE A 79 -11.50 10.58 7.41
N LEU A 80 -10.66 11.61 7.48
CA LEU A 80 -9.23 11.52 7.33
C LEU A 80 -8.53 11.85 8.64
N GLU A 81 -7.77 10.90 9.18
CA GLU A 81 -6.97 11.11 10.37
C GLU A 81 -5.48 11.00 10.02
N THR A 82 -4.76 12.11 10.17
CA THR A 82 -3.31 12.17 9.97
C THR A 82 -2.60 12.16 11.33
N LYS A 83 -1.69 11.21 11.53
CA LYS A 83 -0.87 11.09 12.75
C LYS A 83 0.61 10.89 12.41
N VAL A 84 1.50 11.57 13.12
CA VAL A 84 2.94 11.30 13.03
C VAL A 84 3.23 9.97 13.73
N MET A 85 3.89 9.05 13.04
CA MET A 85 4.24 7.73 13.55
C MET A 85 5.61 7.72 14.22
N TYR A 86 6.62 8.23 13.51
CA TYR A 86 7.99 8.35 13.97
C TYR A 86 8.71 9.37 13.09
N THR A 87 9.94 9.70 13.46
CA THR A 87 10.82 10.57 12.66
C THR A 87 11.96 9.72 12.12
N GLU A 88 12.22 9.82 10.82
CA GLU A 88 13.31 9.13 10.13
C GLU A 88 14.20 10.16 9.45
N ASN A 89 15.49 10.21 9.83
CA ASN A 89 16.44 11.22 9.32
C ASN A 89 15.91 12.66 9.47
N ASP A 90 15.40 13.00 10.65
CA ASP A 90 14.76 14.30 10.97
C ASP A 90 13.54 14.66 10.11
N ARG A 91 12.98 13.68 9.38
CA ARG A 91 11.74 13.86 8.61
C ARG A 91 10.60 13.11 9.29
N PRO A 92 9.47 13.77 9.58
CA PRO A 92 8.32 13.09 10.15
C PRO A 92 7.73 12.12 9.13
N VAL A 93 7.49 10.89 9.58
CA VAL A 93 6.78 9.86 8.84
C VAL A 93 5.36 9.76 9.38
N TYR A 94 4.39 9.89 8.50
CA TYR A 94 2.98 9.97 8.84
C TYR A 94 2.26 8.64 8.57
N ARG A 95 1.20 8.43 9.34
CA ARG A 95 0.13 7.48 9.09
C ARG A 95 -1.13 8.25 8.78
N ILE A 96 -1.78 7.91 7.68
CA ILE A 96 -3.11 8.43 7.34
C ILE A 96 -4.11 7.30 7.46
N ARG A 97 -5.20 7.53 8.18
CA ARG A 97 -6.34 6.61 8.25
C ARG A 97 -7.53 7.22 7.54
N PHE A 98 -8.16 6.39 6.71
CA PHE A 98 -9.34 6.73 5.94
C PHE A 98 -10.49 5.87 6.43
N TYR A 99 -11.54 6.51 6.94
CA TYR A 99 -12.72 5.85 7.49
C TYR A 99 -13.84 5.86 6.45
N ASP A 100 -14.46 4.72 6.17
CA ASP A 100 -15.68 4.72 5.37
C ASP A 100 -16.87 5.16 6.25
N PRO A 101 -17.68 6.15 5.84
CA PRO A 101 -18.89 6.53 6.57
C PRO A 101 -20.03 5.52 6.44
N MET A 102 -20.05 4.71 5.39
CA MET A 102 -21.12 3.74 5.10
C MET A 102 -20.73 2.31 5.49
N SER A 103 -19.45 2.04 5.68
CA SER A 103 -18.90 0.74 6.08
C SER A 103 -18.00 0.91 7.30
N ASP A 104 -17.88 -0.09 8.18
CA ASP A 104 -16.88 -0.07 9.27
C ASP A 104 -15.45 -0.36 8.75
N GLU A 105 -15.18 -0.05 7.47
CA GLU A 105 -13.90 -0.27 6.83
C GLU A 105 -12.96 0.92 7.05
N VAL A 106 -11.74 0.58 7.51
CA VAL A 106 -10.65 1.54 7.66
C VAL A 106 -9.48 1.16 6.76
N ILE A 107 -9.03 2.10 5.93
CA ILE A 107 -7.78 2.00 5.17
C ILE A 107 -6.69 2.76 5.91
N ASP A 108 -5.60 2.05 6.21
CA ASP A 108 -4.42 2.60 6.90
C ASP A 108 -3.26 2.71 5.90
N PHE A 109 -2.87 3.94 5.60
CA PHE A 109 -1.69 4.28 4.83
C PHE A 109 -0.52 4.56 5.78
N LYS A 110 0.53 3.76 5.68
CA LYS A 110 1.72 3.84 6.54
C LYS A 110 2.92 4.31 5.74
N GLY A 111 3.84 5.02 6.40
CA GLY A 111 5.11 5.38 5.79
C GLY A 111 5.01 6.56 4.83
N MET A 112 4.06 7.47 5.03
CA MET A 112 3.89 8.63 4.17
C MET A 112 4.85 9.74 4.58
N ASP A 113 5.49 10.38 3.60
CA ASP A 113 6.23 11.62 3.81
C ASP A 113 5.28 12.84 3.84
N SER A 114 5.78 14.00 4.26
CA SER A 114 4.99 15.22 4.38
C SER A 114 4.37 15.71 3.06
N TYR A 115 5.03 15.50 1.92
CA TYR A 115 4.51 15.90 0.61
C TYR A 115 3.36 14.99 0.17
N SER A 116 3.48 13.69 0.41
CA SER A 116 2.42 12.72 0.14
C SER A 116 1.17 13.01 0.98
N VAL A 117 1.34 13.34 2.26
CA VAL A 117 0.23 13.74 3.14
C VAL A 117 -0.50 14.97 2.61
N LYS A 118 0.24 16.02 2.28
CA LYS A 118 -0.35 17.26 1.74
C LYS A 118 -1.10 17.04 0.44
N SER A 119 -0.65 16.08 -0.37
CA SER A 119 -1.33 15.72 -1.62
C SER A 119 -2.65 15.00 -1.35
N VAL A 120 -2.72 14.15 -0.33
CA VAL A 120 -3.97 13.50 0.10
C VAL A 120 -4.95 14.50 0.72
N GLU A 121 -4.46 15.44 1.54
CA GLU A 121 -5.31 16.49 2.12
C GLU A 121 -5.96 17.36 1.05
N ARG A 122 -5.23 17.75 0.00
CA ARG A 122 -5.81 18.49 -1.14
C ARG A 122 -6.93 17.74 -1.86
N LEU A 123 -6.91 16.40 -1.88
CA LEU A 123 -8.00 15.61 -2.46
C LEU A 123 -9.31 15.74 -1.69
N SER A 124 -9.25 16.14 -0.42
CA SER A 124 -10.42 16.40 0.39
C SER A 124 -11.04 17.77 0.16
N GLU A 125 -10.33 18.66 -0.55
CA GLU A 125 -10.87 19.95 -0.97
C GLU A 125 -11.82 19.75 -2.16
N VAL A 126 -12.97 20.39 -2.05
CA VAL A 126 -14.05 20.35 -3.03
C VAL A 126 -14.11 21.73 -3.69
N SER A 127 -14.20 21.75 -5.02
CA SER A 127 -14.39 22.95 -5.84
C SER A 127 -15.72 22.86 -6.57
N GLU A 128 -16.55 23.88 -6.38
CA GLU A 128 -17.83 24.01 -7.07
C GLU A 128 -17.61 24.32 -8.56
N CYS A 129 -18.34 23.65 -9.43
CA CYS A 129 -18.30 23.91 -10.87
C CYS A 129 -18.98 25.24 -11.21
N PRO A 130 -18.31 26.20 -11.85
CA PRO A 130 -18.90 27.51 -12.16
C PRO A 130 -20.04 27.44 -13.20
N PHE A 131 -20.13 26.34 -13.95
CA PHE A 131 -21.12 26.18 -15.01
C PHE A 131 -22.42 25.51 -14.54
N CYS A 132 -22.36 24.61 -13.55
CA CYS A 132 -23.53 23.83 -13.12
C CYS A 132 -23.74 23.76 -11.60
N GLY A 133 -22.86 24.38 -10.81
CA GLY A 133 -22.93 24.38 -9.34
C GLY A 133 -22.64 23.02 -8.69
N TYR A 134 -22.14 22.03 -9.46
CA TYR A 134 -21.83 20.71 -8.91
C TYR A 134 -20.47 20.70 -8.22
N ASP A 135 -20.41 20.09 -7.05
CA ASP A 135 -19.20 19.92 -6.26
C ASP A 135 -18.27 18.84 -6.85
N ASN A 136 -17.08 19.25 -7.28
CA ASN A 136 -16.05 18.34 -7.80
C ASN A 136 -14.84 18.31 -6.87
N THR A 137 -14.05 17.25 -6.89
CA THR A 137 -12.75 17.25 -6.20
C THR A 137 -11.80 18.21 -6.92
N THR A 138 -10.96 18.95 -6.19
CA THR A 138 -10.00 19.92 -6.77
C THR A 138 -9.01 19.33 -7.78
N THR A 139 -8.83 18.01 -7.78
CA THR A 139 -8.01 17.28 -8.76
C THR A 139 -8.75 16.89 -10.03
N SER A 140 -10.07 17.10 -10.10
CA SER A 140 -10.86 16.81 -11.29
C SER A 140 -10.59 17.88 -12.35
N LYS A 141 -10.10 17.47 -13.53
CA LYS A 141 -9.93 18.36 -14.69
C LYS A 141 -11.25 18.72 -15.38
N TYR A 142 -12.27 17.89 -15.17
CA TYR A 142 -13.57 18.01 -15.79
C TYR A 142 -14.66 17.84 -14.73
N CYS A 143 -15.76 18.57 -14.88
CA CYS A 143 -16.92 18.44 -14.04
C CYS A 143 -17.62 17.10 -14.30
N ARG A 144 -17.89 16.34 -13.24
CA ARG A 144 -18.53 15.01 -13.34
C ARG A 144 -20.01 15.08 -13.73
N ASN A 145 -20.65 16.23 -13.52
CA ASN A 145 -22.06 16.43 -13.83
C ASN A 145 -22.27 16.97 -15.26
N CYS A 146 -21.56 18.04 -15.63
CA CYS A 146 -21.78 18.71 -16.92
C CYS A 146 -20.65 18.53 -17.96
N GLY A 147 -19.52 17.93 -17.59
CA GLY A 147 -18.38 17.75 -18.49
C GLY A 147 -17.54 19.01 -18.76
N ALA A 148 -17.88 20.15 -18.15
CA ALA A 148 -17.11 21.39 -18.30
C ALA A 148 -15.70 21.28 -17.73
N VAL A 149 -14.74 22.02 -18.29
CA VAL A 149 -13.37 22.09 -17.77
C VAL A 149 -13.35 22.94 -16.49
N LEU A 150 -12.67 22.44 -15.44
CA LEU A 150 -12.53 23.09 -14.12
C LEU A 150 -11.16 23.76 -13.96
#